data_AF-A0A4Q5QTZ5-F1
#
_entry.id   AF-A0A4Q5QTZ5-F1
#
_cell.length_a   1.000
_cell.length_b   1.000
_cell.length_c   1.000
_cell.angle_alpha   90.00
_cell.angle_beta   90.00
_cell.angle_gamma   90.00
#
_symmetry.space_group_name_H-M   'P 1'
#
loop_
_entity.id
_entity.type
_entity.pdbx_description
1 polymer ?
#
loop_
_entity_poly.entity_id
_entity_poly.type
_entity_poly.pdbx_seq_one_letter_code
_entity_poly.pdbx_strand_id
1 'polypeptide(L)'
;AQDQPLNSSDKIAGHPRLLLLKGEEVQLKTQITADHTWNKIHLMILAECDDLVKSAPVQHVKVGRRLLHVSREALRRIFFLSYAWRMSKEEKYLKRAEKELLAIANFNDWNPSHFLDVAEMTMAAAIGYDWLYHGLPEKSKATIKAAILNNGLNPSMDARNNGWLKQSHNWNQVCNAGISYGALAIYEEQPEIAASIINRAVSSIKLPMAAYGTDGAYPEGYGYWNYGTSFNVLFISAIERIFKHDFGLGSIPGFLKTASFLENMTGPSGNAFNFFDSGVKGSINPAMFWFSEKVQDPSLLWVEKNYLVGEMRLLRADRILPAMMIWGAGRKMDKVKAPQKLTYKGAGSNPVFMMRTSWSDPDAIYIGMKGGSPKVNHGHMDAGSFVMDAEGIRWAMDFGMQSYETLESKGVDLWNMKQNSQRWKVFRYNNFAHNTLAINNQLQNVNGFAPIKSGSSKPEFMNAIVDLTSIYQNDISKAVRGIAILNKQQVVVKDEL
;
A
#
# COMPACT_ATOMS: atom_id res chain seq x y z
N ALA A 1 16.34 -20.51 -8.70
CA ALA A 1 15.57 -21.50 -7.93
C ALA A 1 15.21 -20.89 -6.58
N GLN A 2 14.10 -21.29 -5.96
CA GLN A 2 13.77 -20.91 -4.58
C GLN A 2 14.58 -21.79 -3.62
N ASP A 3 15.24 -21.18 -2.64
CA ASP A 3 15.87 -21.95 -1.57
C ASP A 3 14.76 -22.53 -0.69
N GLN A 4 14.78 -23.86 -0.52
CA GLN A 4 13.82 -24.63 0.28
C GLN A 4 12.35 -24.39 -0.12
N PRO A 5 11.90 -24.90 -1.29
CA PRO A 5 10.48 -24.86 -1.64
C PRO A 5 9.66 -25.68 -0.63
N LEU A 6 8.44 -25.23 -0.35
CA LEU A 6 7.49 -25.97 0.48
C LEU A 6 7.07 -27.26 -0.22
N ASN A 7 6.96 -28.35 0.55
CA ASN A 7 6.43 -29.63 0.12
C ASN A 7 5.03 -29.84 0.69
N SER A 8 4.19 -30.62 0.00
CA SER A 8 2.85 -30.97 0.49
C SER A 8 2.86 -31.78 1.80
N SER A 9 4.01 -32.37 2.16
CA SER A 9 4.22 -33.06 3.43
C SER A 9 4.57 -32.13 4.60
N ASP A 10 4.87 -30.85 4.34
CA ASP A 10 5.21 -29.89 5.38
C ASP A 10 4.01 -29.65 6.29
N LYS A 11 4.20 -29.85 7.60
CA LYS A 11 3.15 -29.61 8.59
C LYS A 11 3.24 -28.18 9.09
N ILE A 12 2.10 -27.48 9.09
CA ILE A 12 1.98 -26.16 9.71
C ILE A 12 1.12 -26.23 10.97
N ALA A 13 1.27 -25.23 11.85
CA ALA A 13 0.49 -25.14 13.08
C ALA A 13 -1.03 -25.08 12.79
N GLY A 14 -1.84 -25.58 13.73
CA GLY A 14 -3.29 -25.47 13.66
C GLY A 14 -3.79 -24.03 13.90
N HIS A 15 -5.09 -23.82 13.70
CA HIS A 15 -5.72 -22.52 13.83
C HIS A 15 -5.76 -21.98 15.28
N PRO A 16 -5.71 -20.64 15.49
CA PRO A 16 -5.38 -19.61 14.50
C PRO A 16 -3.86 -19.57 14.21
N ARG A 17 -3.50 -19.34 12.95
CA ARG A 17 -2.11 -19.35 12.46
C ARG A 17 -1.74 -18.13 11.59
N LEU A 18 -2.71 -17.34 11.13
CA LEU A 18 -2.48 -16.15 10.33
C LEU A 18 -2.22 -14.93 11.23
N LEU A 19 -1.05 -14.31 11.11
CA LEU A 19 -0.64 -13.07 11.82
C LEU A 19 -0.60 -13.14 13.35
N LEU A 20 -1.74 -13.29 14.03
CA LEU A 20 -1.81 -13.41 15.49
C LEU A 20 -1.92 -14.90 15.84
N LEU A 21 -0.88 -15.51 16.41
CA LEU A 21 -0.89 -16.94 16.71
C LEU A 21 -1.68 -17.22 17.99
N LYS A 22 -2.02 -18.50 18.21
CA LYS A 22 -2.72 -18.95 19.41
C LYS A 22 -1.94 -18.56 20.68
N GLY A 23 -2.59 -17.83 21.59
CA GLY A 23 -2.04 -17.46 22.90
C GLY A 23 -1.39 -16.08 22.95
N GLU A 24 -1.04 -15.50 21.80
CA GLU A 24 -0.42 -14.17 21.73
C GLU A 24 -1.38 -13.03 22.08
N GLU A 25 -2.69 -13.31 22.16
CA GLU A 25 -3.67 -12.33 22.65
C GLU A 25 -3.34 -11.83 24.06
N VAL A 26 -2.75 -12.67 24.92
CA VAL A 26 -2.44 -12.30 26.30
C VAL A 26 -1.39 -11.19 26.33
N GLN A 27 -0.31 -11.36 25.56
CA GLN A 27 0.74 -10.36 25.43
C GLN A 27 0.21 -9.09 24.77
N LEU A 28 -0.54 -9.24 23.68
CA LEU A 28 -1.11 -8.11 22.95
C LEU A 28 -2.05 -7.28 23.84
N LYS A 29 -2.93 -7.91 24.62
CA LYS A 29 -3.79 -7.22 25.61
C LYS A 29 -2.98 -6.48 26.65
N THR A 30 -1.91 -7.09 27.15
CA THR A 30 -1.02 -6.46 28.14
C THR A 30 -0.38 -5.20 27.57
N GLN A 31 0.14 -5.28 26.34
CA GLN A 31 0.75 -4.15 25.64
C GLN A 31 -0.25 -3.02 25.34
N ILE A 32 -1.47 -3.38 24.95
CA ILE A 32 -2.55 -2.42 24.68
C ILE A 32 -2.95 -1.69 25.96
N THR A 33 -3.21 -2.42 27.05
CA THR A 33 -3.66 -1.82 28.33
C THR A 33 -2.58 -0.94 28.96
N ALA A 34 -1.31 -1.26 28.73
CA ALA A 34 -0.18 -0.50 29.27
C ALA A 34 0.07 0.86 28.60
N ASP A 35 -0.55 1.15 27.45
CA ASP A 35 -0.33 2.37 26.69
C ASP A 35 -1.64 3.03 26.25
N HIS A 36 -1.80 4.31 26.58
CA HIS A 36 -3.04 5.04 26.31
C HIS A 36 -3.38 5.14 24.80
N THR A 37 -2.36 5.27 23.93
CA THR A 37 -2.55 5.38 22.48
C THR A 37 -3.10 4.08 21.92
N TRP A 38 -2.46 2.96 22.26
CA TRP A 38 -2.89 1.64 21.81
C TRP A 38 -4.25 1.25 22.38
N ASN A 39 -4.51 1.54 23.66
CA ASN A 39 -5.82 1.32 24.26
C ASN A 39 -6.92 2.12 23.56
N LYS A 40 -6.66 3.40 23.22
CA LYS A 40 -7.62 4.24 22.49
C LYS A 40 -7.98 3.66 21.12
N ILE A 41 -6.99 3.19 20.37
CA ILE A 41 -7.21 2.58 19.05
C ILE A 41 -7.96 1.25 19.20
N HIS A 42 -7.60 0.43 20.20
CA HIS A 42 -8.29 -0.82 20.52
C HIS A 42 -9.78 -0.58 20.79
N LEU A 43 -10.11 0.35 21.69
CA LEU A 43 -11.50 0.70 22.02
C LEU A 43 -12.25 1.26 20.80
N MET A 44 -11.56 2.02 19.94
CA MET A 44 -12.14 2.52 18.70
C MET A 44 -12.49 1.39 17.73
N ILE A 45 -11.63 0.37 17.59
CA ILE A 45 -11.92 -0.81 16.76
C ILE A 45 -13.15 -1.55 17.31
N LEU A 46 -13.26 -1.70 18.64
CA LEU A 46 -14.43 -2.33 19.28
C LEU A 46 -15.72 -1.53 19.02
N ALA A 47 -15.67 -0.20 19.15
CA ALA A 47 -16.82 0.66 18.87
C ALA A 47 -17.27 0.57 17.40
N GLU A 48 -16.32 0.53 16.44
CA GLU A 48 -16.66 0.28 15.03
C GLU A 48 -17.31 -1.10 14.85
N CYS A 49 -16.83 -2.13 15.55
CA CYS A 49 -17.45 -3.45 15.51
C CYS A 49 -18.87 -3.46 16.09
N ASP A 50 -19.14 -2.70 17.14
CA ASP A 50 -20.49 -2.53 17.71
C ASP A 50 -21.46 -1.91 16.70
N ASP A 51 -20.99 -1.00 15.85
CA ASP A 51 -21.79 -0.43 14.77
C ASP A 51 -21.97 -1.42 13.61
N LEU A 52 -20.92 -2.16 13.25
CA LEU A 52 -21.00 -3.22 12.23
C LEU A 52 -21.98 -4.34 12.62
N VAL A 53 -22.13 -4.67 13.90
CA VAL A 53 -23.12 -5.64 14.40
C VAL A 53 -24.55 -5.27 13.99
N LYS A 54 -24.83 -3.97 13.86
CA LYS A 54 -26.16 -3.44 13.47
C LYS A 54 -26.34 -3.35 11.96
N SER A 55 -25.25 -3.39 11.18
CA SER A 55 -25.30 -3.23 9.73
C SER A 55 -25.70 -4.53 9.03
N ALA A 56 -26.31 -4.39 7.84
CA ALA A 56 -26.47 -5.53 6.94
C ALA A 56 -25.10 -6.06 6.48
N PRO A 57 -24.97 -7.38 6.22
CA PRO A 57 -23.81 -7.94 5.55
C PRO A 57 -23.54 -7.30 4.19
N VAL A 58 -22.30 -7.41 3.71
CA VAL A 58 -21.93 -6.93 2.38
C VAL A 58 -22.74 -7.66 1.30
N GLN A 59 -23.04 -6.94 0.21
CA GLN A 59 -23.83 -7.45 -0.91
C GLN A 59 -22.98 -7.51 -2.18
N HIS A 60 -23.30 -8.44 -3.08
CA HIS A 60 -22.63 -8.57 -4.36
C HIS A 60 -23.06 -7.44 -5.32
N VAL A 61 -22.42 -6.28 -5.18
CA VAL A 61 -22.68 -5.09 -6.00
C VAL A 61 -21.45 -4.77 -6.83
N LYS A 62 -21.57 -4.84 -8.16
CA LYS A 62 -20.50 -4.42 -9.07
C LYS A 62 -20.69 -2.96 -9.50
N VAL A 63 -19.60 -2.20 -9.54
CA VAL A 63 -19.54 -0.85 -10.13
C VAL A 63 -18.60 -0.92 -11.33
N GLY A 64 -19.14 -0.64 -12.51
CA GLY A 64 -18.46 -0.92 -13.78
C GLY A 64 -18.08 -2.40 -13.87
N ARG A 65 -16.79 -2.67 -14.11
CA ARG A 65 -16.24 -4.04 -14.13
C ARG A 65 -15.80 -4.60 -12.77
N ARG A 66 -15.93 -3.83 -11.69
CA ARG A 66 -15.26 -4.10 -10.40
C ARG A 66 -16.25 -4.42 -9.28
N LEU A 67 -15.94 -5.48 -8.54
CA LEU A 67 -16.47 -5.82 -7.21
C LEU A 67 -15.53 -5.30 -6.09
N LEU A 68 -14.37 -4.71 -6.44
CA LEU A 68 -13.28 -4.33 -5.53
C LEU A 68 -13.70 -3.59 -4.26
N HIS A 69 -14.65 -2.65 -4.37
CA HIS A 69 -15.11 -1.88 -3.21
C HIS A 69 -15.82 -2.77 -2.19
N VAL A 70 -16.58 -3.78 -2.65
CA VAL A 70 -17.19 -4.80 -1.80
C VAL A 70 -16.11 -5.70 -1.20
N SER A 71 -15.14 -6.17 -1.99
CA SER A 71 -14.03 -6.99 -1.47
C SER A 71 -13.22 -6.28 -0.38
N ARG A 72 -12.95 -4.98 -0.56
CA ARG A 72 -12.25 -4.13 0.42
C ARG A 72 -13.05 -3.95 1.71
N GLU A 73 -14.35 -3.72 1.59
CA GLU A 73 -15.23 -3.58 2.76
C GLU A 73 -15.40 -4.92 3.48
N ALA A 74 -15.49 -6.04 2.76
CA ALA A 74 -15.50 -7.37 3.35
C ALA A 74 -14.23 -7.63 4.15
N LEU A 75 -13.05 -7.33 3.58
CA LEU A 75 -11.76 -7.45 4.27
C LEU A 75 -11.73 -6.59 5.53
N ARG A 76 -12.12 -5.31 5.44
CA ARG A 76 -12.20 -4.42 6.60
C ARG A 76 -13.08 -5.00 7.70
N ARG A 77 -14.34 -5.29 7.39
CA ARG A 77 -15.33 -5.74 8.37
C ARG A 77 -14.93 -7.07 9.01
N ILE A 78 -14.54 -8.05 8.21
CA ILE A 78 -14.20 -9.39 8.71
C ILE A 78 -12.94 -9.31 9.57
N PHE A 79 -11.91 -8.54 9.16
CA PHE A 79 -10.69 -8.42 9.96
C PHE A 79 -10.96 -7.71 11.29
N PHE A 80 -11.75 -6.64 11.29
CA PHE A 80 -12.15 -5.92 12.50
C PHE A 80 -12.96 -6.80 13.46
N LEU A 81 -14.02 -7.45 12.96
CA LEU A 81 -14.87 -8.32 13.78
C LEU A 81 -14.11 -9.54 14.31
N SER A 82 -13.21 -10.11 13.50
CA SER A 82 -12.34 -11.21 13.93
C SER A 82 -11.39 -10.77 15.04
N TYR A 83 -10.80 -9.59 14.92
CA TYR A 83 -9.98 -8.99 15.97
C TYR A 83 -10.80 -8.74 17.24
N ALA A 84 -11.97 -8.12 17.13
CA ALA A 84 -12.84 -7.85 18.26
C ALA A 84 -13.21 -9.12 19.01
N TRP A 85 -13.58 -10.21 18.31
CA TRP A 85 -13.83 -11.50 18.95
C TRP A 85 -12.59 -12.07 19.64
N ARG A 86 -11.42 -12.03 19.00
CA ARG A 86 -10.20 -12.57 19.63
C ARG A 86 -9.78 -11.81 20.88
N MET A 87 -9.99 -10.50 20.89
CA MET A 87 -9.60 -9.65 22.02
C MET A 87 -10.64 -9.58 23.13
N SER A 88 -11.93 -9.71 22.84
CA SER A 88 -13.00 -9.59 23.86
C SER A 88 -13.65 -10.92 24.24
N LYS A 89 -13.66 -11.91 23.32
CA LYS A 89 -14.46 -13.13 23.37
C LYS A 89 -15.98 -12.90 23.42
N GLU A 90 -16.46 -11.69 23.09
CA GLU A 90 -17.88 -11.42 22.98
C GLU A 90 -18.49 -12.11 21.76
N GLU A 91 -19.50 -12.93 21.99
CA GLU A 91 -20.13 -13.79 20.98
C GLU A 91 -20.80 -12.99 19.84
N LYS A 92 -21.23 -11.75 20.11
CA LYS A 92 -21.85 -10.87 19.10
C LYS A 92 -20.92 -10.62 17.90
N TYR A 93 -19.61 -10.49 18.13
CA TYR A 93 -18.64 -10.25 17.06
C TYR A 93 -18.42 -11.51 16.22
N LEU A 94 -18.36 -12.70 16.86
CA LEU A 94 -18.28 -13.99 16.17
C LEU A 94 -19.49 -14.21 15.26
N LYS A 95 -20.71 -14.09 15.81
CA LYS A 95 -21.96 -14.25 15.06
C LYS A 95 -22.05 -13.28 13.90
N ARG A 96 -21.59 -12.04 14.08
CA ARG A 96 -21.61 -11.03 13.02
C ARG A 96 -20.58 -11.30 11.91
N ALA A 97 -19.37 -11.72 12.28
CA ALA A 97 -18.34 -12.09 11.32
C ALA A 97 -18.72 -13.34 10.52
N GLU A 98 -19.30 -14.34 11.18
CA GLU A 98 -19.88 -15.51 10.52
C GLU A 98 -20.92 -15.11 9.47
N LYS A 99 -21.81 -14.15 9.79
CA LYS A 99 -22.77 -13.62 8.81
C LYS A 99 -22.11 -12.94 7.62
N GLU A 100 -21.03 -12.18 7.79
CA GLU A 100 -20.26 -11.63 6.64
C GLU A 100 -19.65 -12.75 5.81
N LEU A 101 -19.00 -13.73 6.46
CA LEU A 101 -18.31 -14.83 5.80
C LEU A 101 -19.28 -15.70 4.98
N LEU A 102 -20.45 -16.01 5.54
CA LEU A 102 -21.49 -16.74 4.81
C LEU A 102 -22.10 -15.90 3.69
N ALA A 103 -22.23 -14.58 3.86
CA ALA A 103 -22.73 -13.70 2.79
C ALA A 103 -21.79 -13.72 1.57
N ILE A 104 -20.48 -13.52 1.77
CA ILE A 104 -19.51 -13.54 0.66
C ILE A 104 -19.29 -14.94 0.08
N ALA A 105 -19.48 -16.01 0.89
CA ALA A 105 -19.43 -17.38 0.41
C ALA A 105 -20.62 -17.73 -0.52
N ASN A 106 -21.76 -17.06 -0.34
CA ASN A 106 -22.96 -17.23 -1.16
C ASN A 106 -23.00 -16.35 -2.40
N PHE A 107 -21.97 -15.54 -2.67
CA PHE A 107 -21.87 -14.82 -3.93
C PHE A 107 -21.68 -15.82 -5.08
N ASN A 108 -22.22 -15.52 -6.26
CA ASN A 108 -22.10 -16.38 -7.44
C ASN A 108 -20.64 -16.61 -7.84
N ASP A 109 -19.81 -15.58 -7.71
CA ASP A 109 -18.36 -15.61 -7.84
C ASP A 109 -17.73 -14.43 -7.08
N TRP A 110 -16.39 -14.37 -7.05
CA TRP A 110 -15.63 -13.23 -6.52
C TRP A 110 -15.06 -12.32 -7.63
N ASN A 111 -15.69 -12.34 -8.80
CA ASN A 111 -15.35 -11.59 -10.02
C ASN A 111 -13.93 -11.84 -10.58
N PRO A 112 -13.61 -13.07 -11.06
CA PRO A 112 -12.27 -13.40 -11.57
C PRO A 112 -11.82 -12.59 -12.80
N SER A 113 -12.74 -11.91 -13.48
CA SER A 113 -12.41 -10.97 -14.57
C SER A 113 -11.58 -9.76 -14.12
N HIS A 114 -11.64 -9.41 -12.83
CA HIS A 114 -10.83 -8.37 -12.20
C HIS A 114 -10.19 -8.94 -10.92
N PHE A 115 -9.02 -9.55 -11.05
CA PHE A 115 -8.48 -10.46 -10.04
C PHE A 115 -8.13 -9.83 -8.67
N LEU A 116 -7.98 -8.50 -8.60
CA LEU A 116 -7.88 -7.81 -7.31
C LEU A 116 -9.12 -8.05 -6.43
N ASP A 117 -10.29 -8.20 -7.05
CA ASP A 117 -11.56 -8.46 -6.35
C ASP A 117 -11.51 -9.81 -5.64
N VAL A 118 -11.05 -10.84 -6.37
CA VAL A 118 -10.84 -12.20 -5.87
C VAL A 118 -9.81 -12.21 -4.75
N ALA A 119 -8.67 -11.54 -4.96
CA ALA A 119 -7.56 -11.53 -4.03
C ALA A 119 -7.93 -10.94 -2.66
N GLU A 120 -8.52 -9.74 -2.64
CA GLU A 120 -8.92 -9.08 -1.39
C GLU A 120 -10.07 -9.84 -0.71
N MET A 121 -11.02 -10.41 -1.47
CA MET A 121 -12.11 -11.23 -0.92
C MET A 121 -11.59 -12.54 -0.31
N THR A 122 -10.62 -13.19 -0.97
CA THR A 122 -9.97 -14.41 -0.46
C THR A 122 -9.26 -14.14 0.85
N MET A 123 -8.54 -13.01 0.96
CA MET A 123 -7.89 -12.60 2.20
C MET A 123 -8.91 -12.39 3.33
N ALA A 124 -10.04 -11.73 3.03
CA ALA A 124 -11.11 -11.52 4.00
C ALA A 124 -11.64 -12.86 4.55
N ALA A 125 -11.98 -13.79 3.65
CA ALA A 125 -12.47 -15.11 4.02
C ALA A 125 -11.43 -15.91 4.82
N ALA A 126 -10.16 -15.86 4.41
CA ALA A 126 -9.05 -16.55 5.06
C ALA A 126 -8.82 -16.07 6.49
N ILE A 127 -8.75 -14.75 6.72
CA ILE A 127 -8.58 -14.17 8.06
C ILE A 127 -9.75 -14.58 8.95
N GLY A 128 -10.99 -14.43 8.48
CA GLY A 128 -12.17 -14.79 9.25
C GLY A 128 -12.23 -16.29 9.58
N TYR A 129 -11.96 -17.15 8.59
CA TYR A 129 -11.91 -18.59 8.78
C TYR A 129 -10.86 -19.01 9.82
N ASP A 130 -9.63 -18.49 9.69
CA ASP A 130 -8.52 -18.84 10.59
C ASP A 130 -8.72 -18.30 12.00
N TRP A 131 -9.08 -17.02 12.13
CA TRP A 131 -9.18 -16.37 13.43
C TRP A 131 -10.38 -16.84 14.23
N LEU A 132 -11.47 -17.22 13.57
CA LEU A 132 -12.72 -17.63 14.20
C LEU A 132 -12.89 -19.15 14.22
N TYR A 133 -11.92 -19.92 13.72
CA TYR A 133 -12.03 -21.35 13.44
C TYR A 133 -12.70 -22.16 14.57
N HIS A 134 -12.27 -21.96 15.81
CA HIS A 134 -12.80 -22.70 16.97
C HIS A 134 -14.16 -22.21 17.47
N GLY A 135 -14.62 -21.05 17.02
CA GLY A 135 -15.96 -20.51 17.33
C GLY A 135 -16.98 -20.76 16.21
N LEU A 136 -16.53 -20.98 14.97
CA LEU A 136 -17.42 -21.20 13.84
C LEU A 136 -18.09 -22.58 13.90
N PRO A 137 -19.41 -22.68 13.64
CA PRO A 137 -20.08 -23.96 13.42
C PRO A 137 -19.44 -24.77 12.30
N GLU A 138 -19.43 -26.10 12.42
CA GLU A 138 -18.85 -27.00 11.40
C GLU A 138 -19.42 -26.77 9.99
N LYS A 139 -20.74 -26.54 9.90
CA LYS A 139 -21.40 -26.21 8.63
C LYS A 139 -20.83 -24.93 8.01
N SER A 140 -20.66 -23.89 8.82
CA SER A 140 -20.12 -22.60 8.38
C SER A 140 -18.67 -22.73 7.95
N LYS A 141 -17.85 -23.49 8.70
CA LYS A 141 -16.47 -23.81 8.29
C LYS A 141 -16.44 -24.51 6.93
N ALA A 142 -17.26 -25.54 6.73
CA ALA A 142 -17.34 -26.26 5.46
C ALA A 142 -17.71 -25.33 4.28
N THR A 143 -18.71 -24.47 4.46
CA THR A 143 -19.14 -23.49 3.44
C THR A 143 -18.03 -22.47 3.12
N ILE A 144 -17.40 -21.89 4.15
CA ILE A 144 -16.36 -20.86 3.97
C ILE A 144 -15.12 -21.44 3.30
N LYS A 145 -14.67 -22.61 3.74
CA LYS A 145 -13.56 -23.35 3.11
C LYS A 145 -13.84 -23.65 1.64
N ALA A 146 -15.04 -24.14 1.33
CA ALA A 146 -15.44 -24.42 -0.05
C ALA A 146 -15.42 -23.14 -0.91
N ALA A 147 -15.85 -22.00 -0.36
CA ALA A 147 -15.77 -20.71 -1.04
C ALA A 147 -14.32 -20.24 -1.27
N ILE A 148 -13.43 -20.37 -0.27
CA ILE A 148 -11.99 -20.07 -0.44
C ILE A 148 -11.39 -20.88 -1.58
N LEU A 149 -11.69 -22.19 -1.63
CA LEU A 149 -11.20 -23.08 -2.67
C LEU A 149 -11.79 -22.72 -4.05
N ASN A 150 -13.12 -22.64 -4.16
CA ASN A 150 -13.82 -22.55 -5.43
C ASN A 150 -13.85 -21.15 -6.03
N ASN A 151 -13.93 -20.10 -5.20
CA ASN A 151 -13.99 -18.71 -5.66
C ASN A 151 -12.65 -17.98 -5.57
N GLY A 152 -11.69 -18.49 -4.80
CA GLY A 152 -10.35 -17.91 -4.64
C GLY A 152 -9.26 -18.73 -5.34
N LEU A 153 -8.94 -19.90 -4.78
CA LEU A 153 -7.77 -20.68 -5.20
C LEU A 153 -7.91 -21.28 -6.62
N ASN A 154 -9.03 -21.92 -6.92
CA ASN A 154 -9.29 -22.52 -8.24
C ASN A 154 -9.24 -21.47 -9.38
N PRO A 155 -9.91 -20.31 -9.27
CA PRO A 155 -9.78 -19.24 -10.25
C PRO A 155 -8.34 -18.73 -10.41
N SER A 156 -7.53 -18.78 -9.35
CA SER A 156 -6.10 -18.41 -9.42
C SER A 156 -5.24 -19.42 -10.17
N MET A 157 -5.65 -20.68 -10.22
CA MET A 157 -4.96 -21.73 -10.96
C MET A 157 -5.35 -21.74 -12.44
N ASP A 158 -6.47 -21.10 -12.80
CA ASP A 158 -6.87 -20.92 -14.19
C ASP A 158 -5.95 -19.92 -14.92
N ALA A 159 -5.33 -20.37 -16.01
CA ALA A 159 -4.44 -19.57 -16.86
C ALA A 159 -5.11 -18.32 -17.45
N ARG A 160 -6.44 -18.33 -17.59
CA ARG A 160 -7.21 -17.17 -18.09
C ARG A 160 -7.20 -16.00 -17.11
N ASN A 161 -6.99 -16.27 -15.83
CA ASN A 161 -7.16 -15.29 -14.75
C ASN A 161 -5.83 -14.90 -14.08
N ASN A 162 -4.72 -15.57 -14.39
CA ASN A 162 -3.47 -15.47 -13.62
C ASN A 162 -2.36 -14.63 -14.28
N GLY A 163 -2.69 -13.82 -15.30
CA GLY A 163 -1.75 -12.93 -15.99
C GLY A 163 -1.06 -11.90 -15.07
N TRP A 164 -1.63 -11.65 -13.89
CA TRP A 164 -1.05 -10.81 -12.83
C TRP A 164 0.26 -11.38 -12.25
N LEU A 165 0.50 -12.70 -12.34
CA LEU A 165 1.73 -13.35 -11.87
C LEU A 165 2.98 -12.86 -12.59
N LYS A 166 2.83 -12.29 -13.79
CA LYS A 166 3.92 -11.79 -14.63
C LYS A 166 4.15 -10.29 -14.49
N GLN A 167 3.35 -9.61 -13.67
CA GLN A 167 3.40 -8.15 -13.53
C GLN A 167 4.44 -7.73 -12.50
N SER A 168 5.03 -6.55 -12.71
CA SER A 168 6.02 -5.92 -11.82
C SER A 168 5.44 -4.78 -10.98
N HIS A 169 4.12 -4.78 -10.76
CA HIS A 169 3.41 -3.73 -10.03
C HIS A 169 2.45 -4.31 -8.97
N ASN A 170 1.69 -3.44 -8.29
CA ASN A 170 0.84 -3.78 -7.14
C ASN A 170 -0.11 -4.99 -7.34
N TRP A 171 -0.61 -5.25 -8.54
CA TRP A 171 -1.48 -6.41 -8.81
C TRP A 171 -0.82 -7.73 -8.42
N ASN A 172 0.47 -7.88 -8.72
CA ASN A 172 1.20 -9.09 -8.36
C ASN A 172 1.27 -9.24 -6.83
N GLN A 173 1.61 -8.16 -6.11
CA GLN A 173 1.72 -8.17 -4.64
C GLN A 173 0.39 -8.50 -3.96
N VAL A 174 -0.68 -7.81 -4.37
CA VAL A 174 -2.03 -7.96 -3.78
C VAL A 174 -2.59 -9.35 -4.08
N CYS A 175 -2.51 -9.81 -5.33
CA CYS A 175 -3.01 -11.12 -5.72
C CYS A 175 -2.25 -12.27 -5.05
N ASN A 176 -0.92 -12.21 -5.02
CA ASN A 176 -0.13 -13.23 -4.32
C ASN A 176 -0.47 -13.27 -2.83
N ALA A 177 -0.51 -12.12 -2.15
CA ALA A 177 -0.85 -12.06 -0.74
C ALA A 177 -2.24 -12.65 -0.45
N GLY A 178 -3.27 -12.21 -1.18
CA GLY A 178 -4.65 -12.66 -0.95
C GLY A 178 -4.86 -14.15 -1.18
N ILE A 179 -4.33 -14.68 -2.28
CA ILE A 179 -4.47 -16.11 -2.61
C ILE A 179 -3.62 -16.98 -1.68
N SER A 180 -2.42 -16.53 -1.28
CA SER A 180 -1.63 -17.24 -0.28
C SER A 180 -2.29 -17.28 1.10
N TYR A 181 -3.00 -16.23 1.51
CA TYR A 181 -3.81 -16.28 2.74
C TYR A 181 -4.88 -17.37 2.66
N GLY A 182 -5.59 -17.47 1.54
CA GLY A 182 -6.56 -18.55 1.30
C GLY A 182 -5.92 -19.94 1.39
N ALA A 183 -4.78 -20.14 0.73
CA ALA A 183 -4.03 -21.39 0.76
C ALA A 183 -3.57 -21.77 2.18
N LEU A 184 -3.04 -20.81 2.94
CA LEU A 184 -2.59 -21.02 4.31
C LEU A 184 -3.76 -21.33 5.26
N ALA A 185 -4.94 -20.75 5.03
CA ALA A 185 -6.12 -20.97 5.85
C ALA A 185 -6.71 -22.38 5.71
N ILE A 186 -6.52 -23.07 4.57
CA ILE A 186 -7.09 -24.40 4.32
C ILE A 186 -6.03 -25.48 4.09
N TYR A 187 -4.78 -25.19 4.49
CA TYR A 187 -3.60 -25.96 4.13
C TYR A 187 -3.71 -27.45 4.44
N GLU A 188 -4.17 -27.81 5.64
CA GLU A 188 -4.24 -29.20 6.10
C GLU A 188 -5.19 -30.07 5.28
N GLU A 189 -6.14 -29.47 4.58
CA GLU A 189 -7.09 -30.17 3.73
C GLU A 189 -6.72 -30.11 2.24
N GLN A 190 -5.92 -29.12 1.84
CA GLN A 190 -5.50 -28.89 0.46
C GLN A 190 -3.97 -28.68 0.35
N PRO A 191 -3.13 -29.59 0.91
CA PRO A 191 -1.70 -29.32 1.08
C PRO A 191 -0.95 -29.17 -0.25
N GLU A 192 -1.35 -29.91 -1.29
CA GLU A 192 -0.73 -29.82 -2.63
C GLU A 192 -0.99 -28.48 -3.31
N ILE A 193 -2.27 -28.06 -3.37
CA ILE A 193 -2.65 -26.77 -3.94
C ILE A 193 -2.02 -25.64 -3.11
N ALA A 194 -2.06 -25.75 -1.79
CA ALA A 194 -1.51 -24.72 -0.91
C ALA A 194 0.00 -24.54 -1.08
N ALA A 195 0.79 -25.62 -1.05
CA ALA A 195 2.22 -25.56 -1.27
C ALA A 195 2.56 -25.00 -2.67
N SER A 196 1.84 -25.44 -3.72
CA SER A 196 2.00 -24.92 -5.08
C SER A 196 1.75 -23.41 -5.17
N ILE A 197 0.66 -22.93 -4.57
CA ILE A 197 0.30 -21.51 -4.55
C ILE A 197 1.35 -20.68 -3.80
N ILE A 198 1.82 -21.14 -2.63
CA ILE A 198 2.78 -20.39 -1.82
C ILE A 198 4.14 -20.32 -2.52
N ASN A 199 4.64 -21.44 -3.08
CA ASN A 199 5.90 -21.44 -3.83
C ASN A 199 5.83 -20.53 -5.08
N ARG A 200 4.70 -20.57 -5.80
CA ARG A 200 4.43 -19.68 -6.93
C ARG A 200 4.40 -18.21 -6.49
N ALA A 201 3.82 -17.91 -5.34
CA ALA A 201 3.76 -16.56 -4.78
C ALA A 201 5.15 -16.05 -4.38
N VAL A 202 5.93 -16.84 -3.64
CA VAL A 202 7.33 -16.54 -3.27
C VAL A 202 8.18 -16.25 -4.50
N SER A 203 7.96 -16.98 -5.60
CA SER A 203 8.69 -16.77 -6.84
C SER A 203 8.26 -15.51 -7.59
N SER A 204 6.96 -15.31 -7.79
CA SER A 204 6.43 -14.23 -8.63
C SER A 204 6.43 -12.86 -7.96
N ILE A 205 6.31 -12.78 -6.63
CA ILE A 205 6.32 -11.50 -5.89
C ILE A 205 7.68 -10.80 -5.97
N LYS A 206 8.75 -11.51 -6.32
CA LYS A 206 10.07 -10.92 -6.58
C LYS A 206 10.06 -9.91 -7.72
N LEU A 207 9.13 -10.05 -8.69
CA LEU A 207 9.02 -9.15 -9.84
C LEU A 207 8.69 -7.70 -9.43
N PRO A 208 7.60 -7.42 -8.70
CA PRO A 208 7.35 -6.08 -8.17
C PRO A 208 8.36 -5.66 -7.09
N MET A 209 8.92 -6.61 -6.32
CA MET A 209 9.92 -6.26 -5.30
C MET A 209 11.25 -5.78 -5.91
N ALA A 210 11.59 -6.17 -7.14
CA ALA A 210 12.74 -5.60 -7.84
C ALA A 210 12.60 -4.09 -8.10
N ALA A 211 11.36 -3.58 -8.14
CA ALA A 211 11.08 -2.17 -8.42
C ALA A 211 11.48 -1.22 -7.29
N TYR A 212 11.66 -1.71 -6.06
CA TYR A 212 12.17 -0.91 -4.93
C TYR A 212 13.64 -0.48 -5.14
N GLY A 213 14.36 -1.08 -6.08
CA GLY A 213 15.73 -0.70 -6.42
C GLY A 213 16.69 -0.85 -5.25
N THR A 214 17.63 0.08 -5.08
CA THR A 214 18.62 0.04 -3.98
C THR A 214 18.32 1.02 -2.85
N ASP A 215 17.46 2.00 -3.11
CA ASP A 215 17.10 3.11 -2.22
C ASP A 215 15.68 2.99 -1.64
N GLY A 216 14.86 2.09 -2.17
CA GLY A 216 13.51 1.82 -1.68
C GLY A 216 12.43 2.70 -2.31
N ALA A 217 12.73 3.52 -3.32
CA ALA A 217 11.70 4.31 -4.00
C ALA A 217 10.68 3.41 -4.70
N TYR A 218 9.40 3.72 -4.54
CA TYR A 218 8.33 2.96 -5.18
C TYR A 218 7.81 3.70 -6.41
N PRO A 219 7.92 3.14 -7.62
CA PRO A 219 7.68 3.87 -8.86
C PRO A 219 6.28 4.50 -8.99
N GLU A 220 5.26 3.84 -8.44
CA GLU A 220 3.85 4.23 -8.58
C GLU A 220 3.41 5.32 -7.58
N GLY A 221 4.29 5.74 -6.66
CA GLY A 221 4.04 6.83 -5.73
C GLY A 221 3.32 6.45 -4.43
N TYR A 222 2.94 7.47 -3.66
CA TYR A 222 2.47 7.33 -2.27
C TYR A 222 1.28 6.38 -2.11
N GLY A 223 0.23 6.57 -2.92
CA GLY A 223 -1.00 5.80 -2.80
C GLY A 223 -0.81 4.32 -3.10
N TYR A 224 -0.06 4.02 -4.16
CA TYR A 224 0.21 2.64 -4.58
C TYR A 224 1.28 1.96 -3.74
N TRP A 225 2.20 2.70 -3.11
CA TRP A 225 3.05 2.17 -2.04
C TRP A 225 2.17 1.60 -0.92
N ASN A 226 1.22 2.39 -0.40
CA ASN A 226 0.34 1.92 0.67
C ASN A 226 -0.46 0.69 0.24
N TYR A 227 -0.88 0.62 -1.02
CA TYR A 227 -1.62 -0.54 -1.50
C TYR A 227 -0.73 -1.78 -1.71
N GLY A 228 0.24 -1.72 -2.61
CA GLY A 228 1.06 -2.87 -3.00
C GLY A 228 2.00 -3.33 -1.89
N THR A 229 2.70 -2.40 -1.23
CA THR A 229 3.66 -2.72 -0.18
C THR A 229 2.99 -3.28 1.07
N SER A 230 1.80 -2.78 1.45
CA SER A 230 1.08 -3.34 2.61
C SER A 230 0.66 -4.79 2.41
N PHE A 231 0.20 -5.17 1.21
CA PHE A 231 -0.11 -6.57 0.90
C PHE A 231 1.15 -7.43 0.83
N ASN A 232 2.26 -6.88 0.32
CA ASN A 232 3.57 -7.55 0.35
C ASN A 232 4.03 -7.83 1.80
N VAL A 233 3.83 -6.88 2.71
CA VAL A 233 4.13 -7.03 4.14
C VAL A 233 3.21 -8.05 4.80
N LEU A 234 1.91 -8.03 4.50
CA LEU A 234 0.97 -9.05 4.99
C LEU A 234 1.39 -10.46 4.56
N PHE A 235 1.83 -10.62 3.31
CA PHE A 235 2.34 -11.89 2.80
C PHE A 235 3.58 -12.36 3.56
N ILE A 236 4.63 -11.51 3.63
CA ILE A 236 5.88 -11.83 4.32
C ILE A 236 5.61 -12.11 5.81
N SER A 237 4.82 -11.28 6.47
CA SER A 237 4.48 -11.45 7.88
C SER A 237 3.73 -12.76 8.14
N ALA A 238 2.89 -13.24 7.22
CA ALA A 238 2.19 -14.51 7.40
C ALA A 238 3.15 -15.71 7.24
N ILE A 239 3.90 -15.75 6.13
CA ILE A 239 4.80 -16.89 5.85
C ILE A 239 5.94 -16.97 6.88
N GLU A 240 6.50 -15.84 7.29
CA GLU A 240 7.57 -15.81 8.31
C GLU A 240 7.05 -16.34 9.66
N ARG A 241 5.83 -15.98 10.06
CA ARG A 241 5.27 -16.44 11.34
C ARG A 241 4.95 -17.93 11.33
N ILE A 242 4.51 -18.46 10.19
CA ILE A 242 4.13 -19.86 10.02
C ILE A 242 5.34 -20.76 9.83
N PHE A 243 6.25 -20.38 8.92
CA PHE A 243 7.39 -21.21 8.50
C PHE A 243 8.71 -20.82 9.17
N LYS A 244 8.72 -19.74 9.97
CA LYS A 244 9.93 -19.17 10.61
C LYS A 244 11.01 -18.73 9.62
N HIS A 245 10.60 -18.49 8.38
CA HIS A 245 11.46 -18.04 7.28
C HIS A 245 10.64 -17.22 6.27
N ASP A 246 11.26 -16.23 5.64
CA ASP A 246 10.62 -15.33 4.67
C ASP A 246 11.02 -15.63 3.22
N PHE A 247 11.72 -16.75 2.98
CA PHE A 247 12.23 -17.15 1.66
C PHE A 247 13.16 -16.12 1.00
N GLY A 248 13.87 -15.35 1.83
CA GLY A 248 14.82 -14.31 1.41
C GLY A 248 14.14 -13.06 0.86
N LEU A 249 12.82 -12.92 1.01
CA LEU A 249 12.07 -11.78 0.46
C LEU A 249 12.40 -10.47 1.19
N GLY A 250 12.55 -10.49 2.52
CA GLY A 250 12.95 -9.32 3.30
C GLY A 250 14.34 -8.80 2.94
N SER A 251 15.20 -9.66 2.40
CA SER A 251 16.56 -9.33 1.98
C SER A 251 16.66 -8.76 0.56
N ILE A 252 15.56 -8.68 -0.18
CA ILE A 252 15.57 -8.09 -1.52
C ILE A 252 16.00 -6.62 -1.42
N PRO A 253 16.98 -6.17 -2.23
CA PRO A 253 17.45 -4.79 -2.21
C PRO A 253 16.32 -3.77 -2.26
N GLY A 254 16.46 -2.69 -1.48
CA GLY A 254 15.50 -1.60 -1.43
C GLY A 254 14.24 -1.89 -0.63
N PHE A 255 13.82 -3.15 -0.46
CA PHE A 255 12.54 -3.47 0.18
C PHE A 255 12.42 -2.91 1.60
N LEU A 256 13.35 -3.23 2.51
CA LEU A 256 13.29 -2.67 3.87
C LEU A 256 13.55 -1.14 3.91
N LYS A 257 14.29 -0.61 2.93
CA LYS A 257 14.58 0.83 2.83
C LYS A 257 13.37 1.64 2.36
N THR A 258 12.37 0.99 1.78
CA THR A 258 11.16 1.65 1.27
C THR A 258 10.34 2.35 2.36
N ALA A 259 10.52 1.98 3.62
CA ALA A 259 9.93 2.71 4.74
C ALA A 259 10.43 4.17 4.80
N SER A 260 11.72 4.41 4.53
CA SER A 260 12.27 5.78 4.50
C SER A 260 11.77 6.58 3.30
N PHE A 261 11.48 5.91 2.18
CA PHE A 261 10.78 6.53 1.05
C PHE A 261 9.43 7.07 1.53
N LEU A 262 8.55 6.21 2.08
CA LEU A 262 7.22 6.63 2.51
C LEU A 262 7.26 7.71 3.60
N GLU A 263 8.15 7.55 4.59
CA GLU A 263 8.35 8.54 5.66
C GLU A 263 8.64 9.94 5.10
N ASN A 264 9.43 10.03 4.03
CA ASN A 264 9.77 11.31 3.41
C ASN A 264 8.69 11.87 2.49
N MET A 265 7.71 11.06 2.08
CA MET A 265 6.65 11.46 1.16
C MET A 265 5.58 12.35 1.78
N THR A 266 5.58 12.58 3.10
CA THR A 266 4.62 13.49 3.75
C THR A 266 5.31 14.77 4.21
N GLY A 267 4.79 15.91 3.79
CA GLY A 267 5.24 17.24 4.21
C GLY A 267 4.61 17.68 5.55
N PRO A 268 5.07 18.80 6.13
CA PRO A 268 4.57 19.33 7.41
C PRO A 268 3.09 19.73 7.37
N SER A 269 2.51 20.00 6.19
CA SER A 269 1.06 20.23 6.04
C SER A 269 0.19 18.98 6.26
N GLY A 270 0.82 17.80 6.43
CA GLY A 270 0.15 16.51 6.49
C GLY A 270 -0.33 16.01 5.12
N ASN A 271 -0.06 16.73 4.04
CA ASN A 271 -0.31 16.29 2.68
C ASN A 271 0.85 15.43 2.16
N ALA A 272 0.53 14.41 1.38
CA ALA A 272 1.52 13.58 0.69
C ALA A 272 2.10 14.31 -0.53
N PHE A 273 3.29 13.89 -0.98
CA PHE A 273 3.80 14.16 -2.32
C PHE A 273 3.05 13.23 -3.29
N ASN A 274 1.86 13.67 -3.66
CA ASN A 274 0.82 12.86 -4.29
C ASN A 274 0.94 12.79 -5.83
N PHE A 275 2.15 12.63 -6.36
CA PHE A 275 2.35 12.44 -7.80
C PHE A 275 1.64 11.18 -8.31
N PHE A 276 1.35 11.15 -9.61
CA PHE A 276 0.56 10.10 -10.26
C PHE A 276 -0.82 9.91 -9.61
N ASP A 277 -1.34 8.68 -9.68
CA ASP A 277 -2.64 8.32 -9.13
C ASP A 277 -2.56 8.21 -7.59
N SER A 278 -2.75 9.35 -6.90
CA SER A 278 -2.77 9.41 -5.44
C SER A 278 -3.78 10.44 -4.91
N GLY A 279 -4.15 10.30 -3.64
CA GLY A 279 -4.89 11.31 -2.89
C GLY A 279 -3.95 12.33 -2.25
N VAL A 280 -4.44 13.55 -2.01
CA VAL A 280 -3.61 14.66 -1.49
C VAL A 280 -3.19 14.45 -0.04
N LYS A 281 -4.09 13.92 0.80
CA LYS A 281 -3.85 13.76 2.24
C LYS A 281 -2.98 12.53 2.50
N GLY A 282 -1.99 12.69 3.37
CA GLY A 282 -1.33 11.56 4.00
C GLY A 282 -2.30 10.79 4.89
N SER A 283 -1.95 9.54 5.19
CA SER A 283 -2.76 8.62 5.98
C SER A 283 -1.85 7.71 6.79
N ILE A 284 -2.40 7.10 7.83
CA ILE A 284 -1.71 6.00 8.52
C ILE A 284 -1.36 4.89 7.51
N ASN A 285 -0.21 4.25 7.68
CA ASN A 285 0.20 3.08 6.92
C ASN A 285 0.60 1.96 7.88
N PRO A 286 -0.29 0.98 8.17
CA PRO A 286 -0.01 -0.12 9.10
C PRO A 286 1.31 -0.87 8.85
N ALA A 287 1.71 -1.02 7.58
CA ALA A 287 2.95 -1.68 7.19
C ALA A 287 4.21 -1.00 7.76
N MET A 288 4.17 0.31 8.06
CA MET A 288 5.30 1.03 8.65
C MET A 288 5.67 0.50 10.04
N PHE A 289 4.71 -0.02 10.80
CA PHE A 289 4.96 -0.63 12.11
C PHE A 289 5.75 -1.94 11.97
N TRP A 290 5.46 -2.74 10.94
CA TRP A 290 6.24 -3.92 10.60
C TRP A 290 7.65 -3.54 10.13
N PHE A 291 7.80 -2.54 9.25
CA PHE A 291 9.12 -2.09 8.81
C PHE A 291 9.97 -1.54 9.95
N SER A 292 9.38 -0.72 10.83
CA SER A 292 10.07 -0.20 12.02
C SER A 292 10.58 -1.32 12.92
N GLU A 293 9.85 -2.43 13.02
CA GLU A 293 10.33 -3.65 13.69
C GLU A 293 11.48 -4.30 12.95
N LYS A 294 11.35 -4.55 11.65
CA LYS A 294 12.38 -5.25 10.88
C LYS A 294 13.70 -4.49 10.79
N VAL A 295 13.62 -3.17 10.68
CA VAL A 295 14.79 -2.29 10.60
C VAL A 295 15.33 -1.94 11.99
N GLN A 296 14.56 -2.20 13.05
CA GLN A 296 14.87 -1.78 14.43
C GLN A 296 15.09 -0.26 14.54
N ASP A 297 14.28 0.50 13.81
CA ASP A 297 14.33 1.96 13.78
C ASP A 297 12.95 2.55 14.08
N PRO A 298 12.71 3.01 15.33
CA PRO A 298 11.47 3.67 15.71
C PRO A 298 11.25 5.01 15.01
N SER A 299 12.29 5.68 14.48
CA SER A 299 12.15 6.99 13.85
C SER A 299 11.27 6.93 12.60
N LEU A 300 11.24 5.78 11.91
CA LEU A 300 10.35 5.49 10.77
C LEU A 300 8.85 5.72 11.07
N LEU A 301 8.46 5.72 12.34
CA LEU A 301 7.08 5.99 12.78
C LEU A 301 6.83 7.47 13.08
N TRP A 302 7.76 8.37 12.76
CA TRP A 302 7.65 9.80 13.08
C TRP A 302 6.44 10.46 12.41
N VAL A 303 6.14 10.08 11.17
CA VAL A 303 4.94 10.55 10.47
C VAL A 303 3.70 9.83 11.00
N GLU A 304 3.80 8.51 11.17
CA GLU A 304 2.68 7.65 11.59
C GLU A 304 2.11 8.06 12.96
N LYS A 305 2.98 8.47 13.90
CA LYS A 305 2.55 8.92 15.23
C LYS A 305 1.54 10.08 15.16
N ASN A 306 1.66 10.95 14.15
CA ASN A 306 0.79 12.13 14.01
C ASN A 306 -0.63 11.70 13.61
N TYR A 307 -0.77 10.60 12.86
CA TYR A 307 -2.08 10.04 12.52
C TYR A 307 -2.72 9.29 13.70
N LEU A 308 -1.92 8.75 14.61
CA LEU A 308 -2.44 8.11 15.84
C LEU A 308 -3.00 9.12 16.85
N VAL A 309 -2.54 10.37 16.83
CA VAL A 309 -3.11 11.45 17.67
C VAL A 309 -4.22 12.25 16.97
N GLY A 310 -4.31 12.15 15.65
CA GLY A 310 -5.27 12.86 14.82
C GLY A 310 -6.68 12.25 14.77
N GLU A 311 -7.39 12.48 13.66
CA GLU A 311 -8.78 12.07 13.48
C GLU A 311 -8.95 10.54 13.41
N MET A 312 -9.44 9.95 14.50
CA MET A 312 -9.75 8.52 14.64
C MET A 312 -10.68 7.96 13.54
N ARG A 313 -11.50 8.81 12.91
CA ARG A 313 -12.36 8.41 11.78
C ARG A 313 -11.55 7.90 10.59
N LEU A 314 -10.39 8.49 10.32
CA LEU A 314 -9.55 8.10 9.19
C LEU A 314 -8.93 6.71 9.43
N LEU A 315 -8.59 6.37 10.68
CA LEU A 315 -8.09 5.05 11.05
C LEU A 315 -9.13 3.95 10.77
N ARG A 316 -10.42 4.22 11.04
CA ARG A 316 -11.53 3.26 10.82
C ARG A 316 -11.71 2.81 9.37
N ALA A 317 -11.27 3.64 8.42
CA ALA A 317 -11.37 3.33 7.00
C ALA A 317 -10.26 2.40 6.50
N ASP A 318 -9.16 2.25 7.25
CA ASP A 318 -8.06 1.37 6.86
C ASP A 318 -8.45 -0.10 7.09
N ARG A 319 -8.54 -0.86 5.99
CA ARG A 319 -8.99 -2.25 5.99
C ARG A 319 -8.04 -3.25 6.64
N ILE A 320 -6.78 -2.86 6.89
CA ILE A 320 -5.77 -3.71 7.52
C ILE A 320 -5.34 -3.17 8.88
N LEU A 321 -6.07 -2.18 9.44
CA LEU A 321 -5.78 -1.60 10.75
C LEU A 321 -5.54 -2.64 11.88
N PRO A 322 -6.27 -3.77 11.98
CA PRO A 322 -5.98 -4.75 13.02
C PRO A 322 -4.57 -5.34 12.93
N ALA A 323 -3.95 -5.40 11.76
CA ALA A 323 -2.55 -5.81 11.62
C ALA A 323 -1.58 -4.79 12.26
N MET A 324 -1.92 -3.49 12.24
CA MET A 324 -1.17 -2.47 12.97
C MET A 324 -1.11 -2.75 14.47
N MET A 325 -2.20 -3.26 15.06
CA MET A 325 -2.22 -3.62 16.48
C MET A 325 -1.24 -4.77 16.76
N ILE A 326 -1.11 -5.74 15.84
CA ILE A 326 -0.20 -6.87 15.99
C ILE A 326 1.26 -6.44 15.86
N TRP A 327 1.60 -5.58 14.90
CA TRP A 327 2.98 -5.14 14.65
C TRP A 327 3.42 -3.97 15.54
N GLY A 328 2.47 -3.18 16.03
CA GLY A 328 2.74 -1.90 16.69
C GLY A 328 2.56 -1.89 18.20
N ALA A 329 1.64 -2.69 18.75
CA ALA A 329 1.30 -2.60 20.17
C ALA A 329 2.53 -2.82 21.08
N GLY A 330 2.64 -1.99 22.11
CA GLY A 330 3.77 -1.98 23.03
C GLY A 330 4.90 -1.02 22.66
N ARG A 331 4.85 -0.39 21.47
CA ARG A 331 5.73 0.73 21.13
C ARG A 331 5.28 2.00 21.85
N LYS A 332 6.23 2.70 22.46
CA LYS A 332 5.98 4.00 23.12
C LYS A 332 6.01 5.11 22.08
N MET A 333 4.83 5.46 21.56
CA MET A 333 4.70 6.43 20.45
C MET A 333 5.14 7.84 20.83
N ASP A 334 5.03 8.21 22.11
CA ASP A 334 5.53 9.47 22.69
C ASP A 334 7.06 9.56 22.71
N LYS A 335 7.76 8.42 22.58
CA LYS A 335 9.24 8.34 22.55
C LYS A 335 9.82 8.27 21.14
N VAL A 336 8.98 8.25 20.10
CA VAL A 336 9.44 8.27 18.70
C VAL A 336 10.11 9.61 18.42
N LYS A 337 11.40 9.57 18.07
CA LYS A 337 12.23 10.75 17.76
C LYS A 337 12.19 11.07 16.28
N ALA A 338 12.38 12.34 15.95
CA ALA A 338 12.45 12.79 14.57
C ALA A 338 13.67 12.18 13.85
N PRO A 339 13.56 11.85 12.56
CA PRO A 339 14.69 11.45 11.76
C PRO A 339 15.74 12.57 11.69
N GLN A 340 17.01 12.20 11.52
CA GLN A 340 18.09 13.18 11.39
C GLN A 340 18.28 13.67 9.96
N LYS A 341 18.07 12.79 8.97
CA LYS A 341 18.25 13.14 7.56
C LYS A 341 17.11 14.04 7.10
N LEU A 342 17.45 15.15 6.48
CA LEU A 342 16.50 16.14 5.96
C LEU A 342 16.21 15.96 4.47
N THR A 343 16.88 15.01 3.82
CA THR A 343 16.73 14.75 2.39
C THR A 343 16.61 13.25 2.12
N TYR A 344 15.83 12.90 1.11
CA TYR A 344 15.74 11.57 0.55
C TYR A 344 15.91 11.65 -0.98
N LYS A 345 16.73 10.75 -1.54
CA LYS A 345 16.88 10.57 -3.00
C LYS A 345 16.52 9.13 -3.35
N GLY A 346 15.54 8.99 -4.23
CA GLY A 346 15.11 7.73 -4.82
C GLY A 346 15.48 7.68 -6.30
N ALA A 347 16.04 6.56 -6.76
CA ALA A 347 16.31 6.30 -8.17
C ALA A 347 15.19 5.43 -8.78
N GLY A 348 15.47 4.80 -9.93
CA GLY A 348 14.54 3.93 -10.64
C GLY A 348 13.85 4.60 -11.82
N SER A 349 12.75 4.01 -12.27
CA SER A 349 11.96 4.50 -13.42
C SER A 349 11.23 5.82 -13.13
N ASN A 350 11.07 6.16 -11.84
CA ASN A 350 10.49 7.40 -11.38
C ASN A 350 11.34 8.01 -10.24
N PRO A 351 12.50 8.60 -10.56
CA PRO A 351 13.39 9.15 -9.55
C PRO A 351 12.73 10.33 -8.83
N VAL A 352 12.95 10.40 -7.51
CA VAL A 352 12.40 11.44 -6.64
C VAL A 352 13.49 12.07 -5.78
N PHE A 353 13.30 13.33 -5.42
CA PHE A 353 14.09 13.98 -4.39
C PHE A 353 13.16 14.73 -3.46
N MET A 354 13.26 14.45 -2.17
CA MET A 354 12.49 15.10 -1.12
C MET A 354 13.43 15.79 -0.16
N MET A 355 13.09 17.00 0.25
CA MET A 355 13.90 17.81 1.14
C MET A 355 13.04 18.65 2.07
N ARG A 356 13.52 18.87 3.30
CA ARG A 356 12.84 19.68 4.31
C ARG A 356 13.80 20.47 5.18
N THR A 357 13.36 21.59 5.75
CA THR A 357 14.17 22.37 6.70
C THR A 357 14.11 21.82 8.13
N SER A 358 13.03 21.11 8.47
CA SER A 358 12.80 20.48 9.78
C SER A 358 11.76 19.36 9.69
N TRP A 359 11.83 18.42 10.64
CA TRP A 359 10.83 17.35 10.83
C TRP A 359 9.75 17.70 11.85
N SER A 360 10.04 18.64 12.75
CA SER A 360 9.21 18.95 13.93
C SER A 360 8.61 20.34 13.91
N ASP A 361 9.10 21.21 13.06
CA ASP A 361 8.55 22.55 12.88
C ASP A 361 7.35 22.48 11.91
N PRO A 362 6.12 22.82 12.34
CA PRO A 362 4.94 22.79 11.49
C PRO A 362 5.03 23.80 10.33
N ASP A 363 5.88 24.83 10.46
CA ASP A 363 6.05 25.88 9.44
C ASP A 363 7.23 25.60 8.51
N ALA A 364 7.87 24.44 8.65
CA ALA A 364 9.02 24.04 7.84
C ALA A 364 8.74 24.10 6.33
N ILE A 365 9.78 24.42 5.57
CA ILE A 365 9.75 24.27 4.11
C ILE A 365 9.94 22.80 3.78
N TYR A 366 9.07 22.25 2.95
CA TYR A 366 9.20 20.91 2.36
C TYR A 366 9.05 21.00 0.85
N ILE A 367 9.88 20.25 0.13
CA ILE A 367 9.77 20.09 -1.32
C ILE A 367 9.86 18.60 -1.63
N GLY A 368 8.89 18.11 -2.40
CA GLY A 368 8.99 16.82 -3.09
C GLY A 368 9.04 17.09 -4.59
N MET A 369 10.07 16.60 -5.28
CA MET A 369 10.18 16.72 -6.73
C MET A 369 10.43 15.37 -7.38
N LYS A 370 10.01 15.23 -8.64
CA LYS A 370 10.20 14.00 -9.41
C LYS A 370 10.71 14.25 -10.82
N GLY A 371 11.44 13.25 -11.32
CA GLY A 371 11.77 13.11 -12.73
C GLY A 371 10.91 12.04 -13.39
N GLY A 372 11.56 11.10 -14.07
CA GLY A 372 10.92 9.89 -14.60
C GLY A 372 10.34 10.07 -15.99
N SER A 373 9.39 9.20 -16.32
CA SER A 373 8.75 9.14 -17.63
C SER A 373 7.23 9.09 -17.48
N PRO A 374 6.45 9.69 -18.40
CA PRO A 374 5.00 9.52 -18.42
C PRO A 374 4.56 8.05 -18.58
N LYS A 375 5.42 7.17 -19.10
CA LYS A 375 5.12 5.75 -19.33
C LYS A 375 5.16 4.84 -18.10
N VAL A 376 5.59 5.34 -16.95
CA VAL A 376 5.56 4.54 -15.71
C VAL A 376 4.11 4.13 -15.43
N ASN A 377 3.89 2.95 -14.86
CA ASN A 377 2.52 2.51 -14.53
C ASN A 377 1.86 3.52 -13.58
N HIS A 378 0.57 3.82 -13.81
CA HIS A 378 -0.16 4.94 -13.18
C HIS A 378 0.39 6.35 -13.49
N GLY A 379 1.37 6.46 -14.38
CA GLY A 379 2.06 7.70 -14.69
C GLY A 379 1.18 8.79 -15.31
N HIS A 380 1.49 10.03 -14.97
CA HIS A 380 0.98 11.25 -15.61
C HIS A 380 2.11 11.90 -16.43
N MET A 381 1.81 12.92 -17.24
CA MET A 381 2.84 13.73 -17.91
C MET A 381 3.37 14.81 -16.96
N ASP A 382 4.02 14.39 -15.89
CA ASP A 382 4.42 15.23 -14.76
C ASP A 382 5.93 15.13 -14.48
N ALA A 383 6.75 14.78 -15.48
CA ALA A 383 8.21 14.80 -15.32
C ALA A 383 8.67 16.23 -15.02
N GLY A 384 9.51 16.41 -13.99
CA GLY A 384 9.96 17.73 -13.54
C GLY A 384 9.00 18.47 -12.60
N SER A 385 7.88 17.84 -12.23
CA SER A 385 6.94 18.41 -11.27
C SER A 385 7.49 18.39 -9.84
N PHE A 386 6.92 19.27 -9.02
CA PHE A 386 7.19 19.36 -7.60
C PHE A 386 5.94 19.76 -6.82
N VAL A 387 5.96 19.48 -5.51
CA VAL A 387 5.07 20.08 -4.52
C VAL A 387 5.89 20.86 -3.50
N MET A 388 5.28 21.85 -2.85
CA MET A 388 5.95 22.67 -1.86
C MET A 388 5.01 23.01 -0.69
N ASP A 389 5.48 22.75 0.52
CA ASP A 389 4.86 23.22 1.76
C ASP A 389 5.74 24.30 2.39
N ALA A 390 5.13 25.30 3.03
CA ALA A 390 5.75 26.25 3.95
C ALA A 390 4.67 26.90 4.82
N GLU A 391 5.00 27.25 6.06
CA GLU A 391 4.06 27.92 6.99
C GLU A 391 2.76 27.13 7.18
N GLY A 392 2.87 25.79 7.29
CA GLY A 392 1.74 24.89 7.43
C GLY A 392 0.85 24.71 6.18
N ILE A 393 1.17 25.36 5.06
CA ILE A 393 0.34 25.40 3.85
C ILE A 393 1.04 24.73 2.66
N ARG A 394 0.28 23.98 1.84
CA ARG A 394 0.70 23.45 0.53
C ARG A 394 0.52 24.53 -0.54
N TRP A 395 1.60 25.20 -0.95
CA TRP A 395 1.60 26.29 -1.92
C TRP A 395 1.65 25.81 -3.37
N ALA A 396 2.52 24.83 -3.66
CA ALA A 396 2.56 24.16 -4.97
C ALA A 396 1.98 22.75 -4.81
N MET A 397 0.83 22.49 -5.42
CA MET A 397 0.08 21.24 -5.26
C MET A 397 0.01 20.42 -6.54
N ASP A 398 -0.40 19.16 -6.41
CA ASP A 398 -0.77 18.29 -7.52
C ASP A 398 -2.24 17.87 -7.37
N PHE A 399 -2.99 17.81 -8.47
CA PHE A 399 -4.41 17.44 -8.47
C PHE A 399 -4.67 15.95 -8.22
N GLY A 400 -3.65 15.10 -8.39
CA GLY A 400 -3.72 13.67 -8.18
C GLY A 400 -4.65 12.95 -9.18
N MET A 401 -5.17 11.80 -8.76
CA MET A 401 -5.90 10.90 -9.65
C MET A 401 -7.24 11.48 -10.16
N GLN A 402 -7.72 10.96 -11.28
CA GLN A 402 -9.13 11.06 -11.70
C GLN A 402 -9.83 9.73 -11.42
N SER A 403 -11.11 9.77 -11.01
CA SER A 403 -11.88 8.53 -10.81
C SER A 403 -11.95 7.71 -12.09
N TYR A 404 -11.39 6.49 -12.07
CA TYR A 404 -11.34 5.64 -13.26
C TYR A 404 -12.73 5.34 -13.82
N GLU A 405 -13.70 5.08 -12.95
CA GLU A 405 -15.08 4.78 -13.37
C GLU A 405 -15.70 5.93 -14.17
N THR A 406 -15.43 7.19 -13.79
CA THR A 406 -15.95 8.36 -14.51
C THR A 406 -15.39 8.50 -15.93
N LEU A 407 -14.22 7.92 -16.20
CA LEU A 407 -13.56 7.93 -17.51
C LEU A 407 -13.93 6.69 -18.32
N GLU A 408 -13.86 5.51 -17.69
CA GLU A 408 -14.17 4.21 -18.32
C GLU A 408 -15.65 4.13 -18.71
N SER A 409 -16.58 4.65 -17.90
CA SER A 409 -18.02 4.73 -18.25
C SER A 409 -18.30 5.62 -19.47
N LYS A 410 -17.37 6.50 -19.83
CA LYS A 410 -17.41 7.34 -21.03
C LYS A 410 -16.60 6.76 -22.20
N GLY A 411 -16.08 5.54 -22.05
CA GLY A 411 -15.30 4.85 -23.09
C GLY A 411 -13.90 5.41 -23.31
N VAL A 412 -13.34 6.18 -22.36
CA VAL A 412 -11.97 6.71 -22.48
C VAL A 412 -10.97 5.56 -22.41
N ASP A 413 -10.09 5.47 -23.40
CA ASP A 413 -8.99 4.49 -23.45
C ASP A 413 -7.87 4.86 -22.45
N LEU A 414 -8.18 4.66 -21.17
CA LEU A 414 -7.40 5.15 -20.03
C LEU A 414 -6.02 4.50 -19.91
N TRP A 415 -5.89 3.25 -20.35
CA TRP A 415 -4.72 2.42 -20.09
C TRP A 415 -3.77 2.35 -21.29
N ASN A 416 -4.10 3.03 -22.38
CA ASN A 416 -3.22 3.20 -23.52
C ASN A 416 -2.21 4.32 -23.25
N MET A 417 -0.93 3.93 -23.13
CA MET A 417 0.18 4.84 -22.81
C MET A 417 0.92 5.39 -24.05
N LYS A 418 0.36 5.22 -25.26
CA LYS A 418 0.94 5.77 -26.49
C LYS A 418 0.82 7.31 -26.52
N GLN A 419 1.71 7.99 -27.25
CA GLN A 419 1.79 9.46 -27.30
C GLN A 419 0.45 10.14 -27.62
N ASN A 420 -0.32 9.57 -28.56
CA ASN A 420 -1.57 10.17 -29.05
C ASN A 420 -2.83 9.59 -28.38
N SER A 421 -2.68 8.93 -27.22
CA SER A 421 -3.77 8.30 -26.49
C SER A 421 -4.78 9.32 -25.96
N GLN A 422 -6.04 8.90 -25.82
CA GLN A 422 -7.08 9.65 -25.13
C GLN A 422 -6.74 9.90 -23.65
N ARG A 423 -5.92 9.04 -23.03
CA ARG A 423 -5.43 9.21 -21.65
C ARG A 423 -4.89 10.62 -21.41
N TRP A 424 -4.12 11.16 -22.34
CA TRP A 424 -3.45 12.46 -22.18
C TRP A 424 -4.36 13.66 -22.47
N LYS A 425 -5.60 13.42 -22.91
CA LYS A 425 -6.63 14.46 -23.00
C LYS A 425 -7.32 14.70 -21.64
N VAL A 426 -7.13 13.80 -20.67
CA VAL A 426 -7.64 13.99 -19.31
C VAL A 426 -6.80 15.08 -18.64
N PHE A 427 -7.44 16.17 -18.23
CA PHE A 427 -6.79 17.34 -17.65
C PHE A 427 -5.75 16.99 -16.58
N ARG A 428 -6.12 16.14 -15.61
CA ARG A 428 -5.22 15.76 -14.49
C ARG A 428 -4.01 14.91 -14.90
N TYR A 429 -3.98 14.35 -16.10
CA TYR A 429 -2.93 13.38 -16.51
C TYR A 429 -1.93 13.98 -17.49
N ASN A 430 -2.12 15.24 -17.90
CA ASN A 430 -1.22 15.93 -18.82
C ASN A 430 -0.40 17.03 -18.13
N ASN A 431 0.68 17.48 -18.76
CA ASN A 431 1.63 18.41 -18.17
C ASN A 431 1.08 19.80 -17.85
N PHE A 432 -0.06 20.18 -18.44
CA PHE A 432 -0.67 21.48 -18.18
C PHE A 432 -1.29 21.59 -16.78
N ALA A 433 -1.54 20.46 -16.11
CA ALA A 433 -2.13 20.42 -14.77
C ALA A 433 -1.08 20.25 -13.64
N HIS A 434 0.21 20.13 -13.97
CA HIS A 434 1.27 19.91 -12.98
C HIS A 434 2.20 21.11 -12.89
N ASN A 435 2.95 21.21 -11.78
CA ASN A 435 4.00 22.23 -11.60
C ASN A 435 5.25 21.91 -12.46
N THR A 436 5.09 21.79 -13.77
CA THR A 436 6.13 21.47 -14.77
C THR A 436 6.08 22.43 -15.97
N LEU A 437 6.82 22.14 -17.03
CA LEU A 437 6.93 22.98 -18.22
C LEU A 437 5.89 22.62 -19.29
N ALA A 438 5.50 23.62 -20.07
CA ALA A 438 4.81 23.46 -21.35
C ALA A 438 5.59 24.26 -22.40
N ILE A 439 6.27 23.58 -23.30
CA ILE A 439 7.05 24.20 -24.39
C ILE A 439 6.23 24.09 -25.66
N ASN A 440 6.02 25.21 -26.37
CA ASN A 440 5.21 25.29 -27.60
C ASN A 440 3.81 24.67 -27.48
N ASN A 441 3.23 24.71 -26.28
CA ASN A 441 1.94 24.08 -25.96
C ASN A 441 1.89 22.57 -26.29
N GLN A 442 3.03 21.88 -26.26
CA GLN A 442 3.12 20.45 -26.54
C GLN A 442 3.02 19.61 -25.25
N LEU A 443 2.54 18.39 -25.46
CA LEU A 443 2.56 17.33 -24.44
C LEU A 443 3.97 16.78 -24.26
N GLN A 444 4.29 16.34 -23.05
CA GLN A 444 5.55 15.63 -22.78
C GLN A 444 5.69 14.39 -23.69
N ASN A 445 6.93 14.09 -24.11
CA ASN A 445 7.22 12.87 -24.86
C ASN A 445 7.10 11.65 -23.94
N VAL A 446 6.17 10.74 -24.26
CA VAL A 446 5.93 9.53 -23.46
C VAL A 446 7.14 8.59 -23.42
N ASN A 447 8.04 8.65 -24.41
CA ASN A 447 9.28 7.86 -24.45
C ASN A 447 10.45 8.55 -23.74
N GLY A 448 10.30 9.82 -23.37
CA GLY A 448 11.35 10.56 -22.68
C GLY A 448 11.54 10.07 -21.26
N PHE A 449 12.74 10.28 -20.72
CA PHE A 449 13.08 10.00 -19.33
C PHE A 449 13.85 11.17 -18.72
N ALA A 450 13.41 11.60 -17.53
CA ALA A 450 14.01 12.70 -16.80
C ALA A 450 14.81 12.21 -15.58
N PRO A 451 16.14 12.09 -15.66
CA PRO A 451 16.96 11.71 -14.51
C PRO A 451 17.15 12.87 -13.52
N ILE A 452 17.27 12.54 -12.23
CA ILE A 452 17.79 13.48 -11.21
C ILE A 452 19.32 13.43 -11.25
N LYS A 453 19.93 14.42 -11.91
CA LYS A 453 21.38 14.54 -12.14
C LYS A 453 22.17 14.70 -10.86
N SER A 454 21.70 15.55 -9.95
CA SER A 454 22.39 15.85 -8.70
C SER A 454 21.40 16.26 -7.61
N GLY A 455 21.89 16.22 -6.37
CA GLY A 455 21.21 16.80 -5.22
C GLY A 455 22.19 17.07 -4.09
N SER A 456 21.83 17.96 -3.19
CA SER A 456 22.65 18.41 -2.07
C SER A 456 21.79 18.51 -0.82
N SER A 457 22.35 18.07 0.31
CA SER A 457 21.76 18.23 1.65
C SER A 457 22.34 19.41 2.44
N LYS A 458 23.19 20.24 1.80
CA LYS A 458 23.84 21.38 2.45
C LYS A 458 22.80 22.42 2.92
N PRO A 459 22.76 22.81 4.21
CA PRO A 459 21.74 23.72 4.73
C PRO A 459 21.62 25.08 4.03
N GLU A 460 22.73 25.62 3.54
CA GLU A 460 22.81 26.90 2.84
C GLU A 460 22.26 26.82 1.41
N PHE A 461 22.31 25.64 0.79
CA PHE A 461 21.91 25.39 -0.60
C PHE A 461 21.46 23.93 -0.80
N MET A 462 20.34 23.57 -0.16
CA MET A 462 19.75 22.24 -0.26
C MET A 462 18.99 22.18 -1.58
N ASN A 463 19.33 21.26 -2.49
CA ASN A 463 18.80 21.31 -3.85
C ASN A 463 18.73 19.96 -4.53
N ALA A 464 18.03 19.93 -5.67
CA ALA A 464 18.12 18.88 -6.65
C ALA A 464 17.94 19.41 -8.08
N ILE A 465 18.55 18.71 -9.04
CA ILE A 465 18.54 19.07 -10.46
C ILE A 465 18.01 17.89 -11.28
N VAL A 466 16.98 18.15 -12.09
CA VAL A 466 16.39 17.19 -13.03
C VAL A 466 16.65 17.63 -14.46
N ASP A 467 17.03 16.68 -15.30
CA ASP A 467 17.18 16.89 -16.74
C ASP A 467 15.89 16.50 -17.45
N LEU A 468 15.23 17.47 -18.09
CA LEU A 468 13.99 17.32 -18.83
C LEU A 468 14.23 17.29 -20.35
N THR A 469 15.48 17.31 -20.81
CA THR A 469 15.82 17.44 -22.24
C THR A 469 15.16 16.33 -23.05
N SER A 470 15.24 15.07 -22.62
CA SER A 470 14.60 13.95 -23.33
C SER A 470 13.06 14.02 -23.34
N ILE A 471 12.46 14.66 -22.33
CA ILE A 471 11.01 14.85 -22.21
C ILE A 471 10.50 15.84 -23.26
N TYR A 472 11.28 16.88 -23.58
CA TYR A 472 10.93 17.95 -24.51
C TYR A 472 11.81 17.97 -25.77
N GLN A 473 12.47 16.84 -26.09
CA GLN A 473 13.50 16.77 -27.15
C GLN A 473 13.01 17.14 -28.56
N ASN A 474 11.69 17.15 -28.79
CA ASN A 474 11.11 17.53 -30.07
C ASN A 474 10.98 19.06 -30.22
N ASP A 475 11.04 19.80 -29.11
CA ASP A 475 10.76 21.23 -29.04
C ASP A 475 11.98 22.05 -28.61
N ILE A 476 12.92 21.44 -27.88
CA ILE A 476 14.10 22.13 -27.36
C ILE A 476 15.33 21.22 -27.27
N SER A 477 16.51 21.81 -27.42
CA SER A 477 17.80 21.10 -27.37
C SER A 477 18.33 20.85 -25.95
N LYS A 478 17.87 21.63 -24.97
CA LYS A 478 18.21 21.48 -23.56
C LYS A 478 17.02 21.91 -22.70
N ALA A 479 16.72 21.17 -21.65
CA ALA A 479 15.80 21.60 -20.61
C ALA A 479 16.26 21.04 -19.27
N VAL A 480 16.69 21.88 -18.35
CA VAL A 480 17.15 21.47 -17.02
C VAL A 480 16.45 22.29 -15.97
N ARG A 481 15.85 21.63 -14.97
CA ARG A 481 15.21 22.28 -13.83
C ARG A 481 16.01 22.04 -12.56
N GLY A 482 16.32 23.10 -11.84
CA GLY A 482 16.83 23.06 -10.48
C GLY A 482 15.79 23.58 -9.49
N ILE A 483 15.68 22.93 -8.34
CA ILE A 483 14.89 23.42 -7.20
C ILE A 483 15.79 23.43 -5.96
N ALA A 484 15.81 24.54 -5.23
CA ALA A 484 16.63 24.71 -4.05
C ALA A 484 15.89 25.39 -2.89
N ILE A 485 16.23 25.01 -1.67
CA ILE A 485 15.97 25.76 -0.44
C ILE A 485 17.26 26.49 -0.06
N LEU A 486 17.24 27.83 -0.17
CA LEU A 486 18.36 28.71 0.16
C LEU A 486 18.30 29.11 1.63
N ASN A 487 19.40 28.89 2.36
CA ASN A 487 19.55 29.30 3.76
C ASN A 487 18.38 28.90 4.67
N LYS A 488 17.67 27.81 4.34
CA LYS A 488 16.43 27.35 4.99
C LYS A 488 15.25 28.33 5.00
N GLN A 489 15.27 29.38 4.16
CA GLN A 489 14.28 30.47 4.21
C GLN A 489 13.55 30.69 2.88
N GLN A 490 14.19 30.41 1.75
CA GLN A 490 13.64 30.74 0.42
C GLN A 490 13.67 29.53 -0.50
N VAL A 491 12.63 29.37 -1.32
CA VAL A 491 12.60 28.36 -2.38
C VAL A 491 12.87 29.03 -3.71
N VAL A 492 13.82 28.48 -4.47
CA VAL A 492 14.13 28.93 -5.84
C VAL A 492 13.92 27.78 -6.81
N VAL A 493 13.13 28.03 -7.85
CA VAL A 493 12.99 27.16 -9.02
C VAL A 493 13.67 27.86 -10.19
N LYS A 494 14.60 27.17 -10.85
CA LYS A 494 15.33 27.69 -12.01
C LYS A 494 15.23 26.71 -13.16
N ASP A 495 14.69 27.17 -14.28
CA ASP A 495 14.66 26.45 -15.55
C ASP A 495 15.72 27.01 -16.50
N GLU A 496 16.57 26.13 -17.05
CA GLU A 496 17.57 26.43 -18.08
C GLU A 496 17.15 25.75 -19.39
N LEU A 497 16.74 26.57 -20.35
CA LEU A 497 16.14 26.18 -21.63
C LEU A 497 17.06 26.57 -22.80
#